data_AF-Q54UI0-F1
#
_entry.id   AF-Q54UI0-F1
#
_cell.length_a   1.000
_cell.length_b   1.000
_cell.length_c   1.000
_cell.angle_alpha   90.00
_cell.angle_beta   90.00
_cell.angle_gamma   90.00
#
_symmetry.space_group_name_H-M   'P 1'
#
loop_
_entity.id
_entity.type
_entity.pdbx_description
1 polymer ?
#
loop_
_entity_poly.entity_id
_entity_poly.type
_entity_poly.pdbx_seq_one_letter_code
_entity_poly.pdbx_strand_id
1 'polypeptide(L)'
;MRLLISCILILSILVNFISGHAVLVAPTPFSTNPSKTKLCGGGTKQTVAQITWCPNSSKTNRATWKIVVGDGAGAVTFKLATNGGTTEGDFTTTLTSKVLSGSDPKEVGTYYMDVRVPTGTTCTGTNGICTLQAYTESSGWYSCSAIKLDSSACDKAAEETALVEYNVQVKDNVKFCDQVVNKVVLLPAGTQLGEYDQRTQGVFKNNMANPLVIGQNSSQCGNLYEKVLCDVSFPLAPGSDGKPIYQVTQKQCEDFIEVCDVVSHVELYPCSIYGDGNGSNLIIIPTLLIISILSLILMF
;
A
#
# COMPACT_ATOMS: atom_id res chain seq x y z
N MET A 1 28.69 30.57 -2.96
CA MET A 1 28.51 29.66 -4.12
C MET A 1 28.80 28.19 -3.80
N ARG A 2 29.97 27.82 -3.23
CA ARG A 2 30.28 26.40 -2.88
C ARG A 2 29.29 25.76 -1.89
N LEU A 3 28.91 26.46 -0.82
CA LEU A 3 27.90 25.99 0.14
C LEU A 3 26.52 25.77 -0.49
N LEU A 4 26.13 26.62 -1.43
CA LEU A 4 24.82 26.55 -2.11
C LEU A 4 24.77 25.36 -3.08
N ILE A 5 25.86 25.09 -3.79
CA ILE A 5 26.01 23.90 -4.65
C ILE A 5 26.04 22.61 -3.81
N SER A 6 26.73 22.61 -2.66
CA SER A 6 26.73 21.46 -1.75
C SER A 6 25.36 21.19 -1.12
N CYS A 7 24.61 22.22 -0.72
CA CYS A 7 23.23 22.05 -0.24
C CYS A 7 22.31 21.50 -1.34
N ILE A 8 22.41 21.99 -2.58
CA ILE A 8 21.63 21.46 -3.71
C ILE A 8 22.01 20.01 -3.98
N LEU A 9 23.30 19.64 -4.00
CA LEU A 9 23.72 18.26 -4.20
C LEU A 9 23.27 17.31 -3.08
N ILE A 10 23.30 17.75 -1.82
CA ILE A 10 22.80 16.96 -0.69
C ILE A 10 21.27 16.79 -0.79
N LEU A 11 20.53 17.85 -1.13
CA LEU A 11 19.10 17.76 -1.42
C LEU A 11 18.82 16.80 -2.59
N SER A 12 19.57 16.88 -3.69
CA SER A 12 19.42 15.98 -4.85
C SER A 12 19.72 14.50 -4.52
N ILE A 13 20.65 14.24 -3.60
CA ILE A 13 20.94 12.86 -3.13
C ILE A 13 19.83 12.38 -2.19
N LEU A 14 19.27 13.25 -1.35
CA LEU A 14 18.13 12.93 -0.48
C LEU A 14 16.85 12.64 -1.27
N VAL A 15 16.61 13.32 -2.39
CA VAL A 15 15.44 13.04 -3.27
C VAL A 15 15.53 11.66 -3.94
N ASN A 16 16.72 11.04 -4.02
CA ASN A 16 16.86 9.70 -4.61
C ASN A 16 16.57 8.54 -3.63
N PHE A 17 16.26 8.84 -2.36
CA PHE A 17 15.73 7.85 -1.41
C PHE A 17 14.22 7.97 -1.25
N ILE A 18 13.50 8.30 -2.32
CA ILE A 18 12.08 7.96 -2.42
C ILE A 18 12.02 6.45 -2.42
N SER A 19 11.89 5.88 -1.22
CA SER A 19 11.51 4.50 -1.04
C SER A 19 10.06 4.45 -1.53
N GLY A 20 9.87 4.29 -2.84
CA GLY A 20 8.57 4.04 -3.40
C GLY A 20 7.97 2.77 -2.80
N HIS A 21 6.78 2.36 -3.19
CA HIS A 21 6.22 1.12 -2.66
C HIS A 21 5.34 0.51 -3.72
N ALA A 22 5.55 -0.78 -3.95
CA ALA A 22 4.72 -1.55 -4.84
C ALA A 22 4.29 -2.84 -4.17
N VAL A 23 2.99 -3.10 -4.16
CA VAL A 23 2.38 -4.15 -3.34
C VAL A 23 1.30 -4.90 -4.12
N LEU A 24 1.21 -6.20 -3.81
CA LEU A 24 0.05 -7.00 -4.19
C LEU A 24 -1.15 -6.51 -3.41
N VAL A 25 -2.22 -6.17 -4.11
CA VAL A 25 -3.47 -5.69 -3.52
C VAL A 25 -4.52 -6.79 -3.51
N ALA A 26 -4.59 -7.55 -4.60
CA ALA A 26 -5.44 -8.73 -4.70
C ALA A 26 -4.62 -9.90 -5.28
N PRO A 27 -4.61 -11.07 -4.64
CA PRO A 27 -5.24 -11.39 -3.35
C PRO A 27 -4.64 -10.59 -2.19
N THR A 28 -5.39 -10.42 -1.09
CA THR A 28 -4.99 -9.58 0.06
C THR A 28 -3.61 -9.98 0.58
N PRO A 29 -2.64 -9.07 0.70
CA PRO A 29 -1.29 -9.43 1.09
C PRO A 29 -1.17 -9.65 2.62
N PHE A 30 -0.09 -10.32 3.04
CA PHE A 30 0.28 -10.47 4.46
C PHE A 30 0.53 -9.11 5.13
N SER A 31 1.08 -8.17 4.35
CA SER A 31 1.28 -6.77 4.71
C SER A 31 0.80 -5.91 3.56
N THR A 32 -0.03 -4.91 3.86
CA THR A 32 -0.39 -3.86 2.90
C THR A 32 0.76 -2.92 2.61
N ASN A 33 1.81 -2.95 3.44
CA ASN A 33 3.05 -2.23 3.22
C ASN A 33 4.11 -3.20 2.69
N PRO A 34 4.56 -3.03 1.44
CA PRO A 34 5.51 -3.95 0.83
C PRO A 34 6.91 -3.71 1.38
N SER A 35 7.80 -4.67 1.15
CA SER A 35 9.19 -4.61 1.63
C SER A 35 10.15 -4.97 0.50
N LYS A 36 11.29 -4.25 0.45
CA LYS A 36 12.45 -4.65 -0.37
C LYS A 36 13.38 -5.64 0.32
N THR A 37 13.28 -5.77 1.64
CA THR A 37 14.22 -6.55 2.47
C THR A 37 13.63 -7.84 2.99
N LYS A 38 12.30 -7.99 2.95
CA LYS A 38 11.60 -9.20 3.38
C LYS A 38 10.82 -9.79 2.21
N LEU A 39 11.11 -11.05 1.88
CA LEU A 39 10.52 -11.84 0.78
C LEU A 39 8.99 -11.88 0.74
N CYS A 40 8.31 -11.54 1.84
CA CYS A 40 6.85 -11.50 1.94
C CYS A 40 6.31 -10.19 2.53
N GLY A 41 6.99 -9.06 2.30
CA GLY A 41 6.53 -7.75 2.77
C GLY A 41 6.65 -7.51 4.28
N GLY A 42 7.03 -8.52 5.07
CA GLY A 42 7.22 -8.41 6.51
C GLY A 42 5.95 -8.48 7.36
N GLY A 43 4.81 -8.81 6.77
CA GLY A 43 3.55 -9.03 7.48
C GLY A 43 3.39 -10.44 8.05
N THR A 44 2.32 -10.61 8.83
CA THR A 44 1.94 -11.92 9.36
C THR A 44 1.23 -12.73 8.27
N LYS A 45 1.68 -13.96 8.08
CA LYS A 45 1.04 -14.91 7.16
C LYS A 45 -0.42 -15.18 7.58
N GLN A 46 -1.33 -15.13 6.61
CA GLN A 46 -2.74 -15.46 6.84
C GLN A 46 -2.92 -16.97 7.06
N THR A 47 -3.82 -17.34 7.97
CA THR A 47 -4.17 -18.74 8.27
C THR A 47 -5.29 -19.29 7.37
N VAL A 48 -5.94 -18.42 6.61
CA VAL A 48 -6.98 -18.71 5.62
C VAL A 48 -6.58 -18.17 4.25
N ALA A 49 -6.90 -18.94 3.21
CA ALA A 49 -6.68 -18.51 1.84
C ALA A 49 -7.58 -17.31 1.51
N GLN A 50 -6.98 -16.29 0.90
CA GLN A 50 -7.68 -15.07 0.49
C GLN A 50 -8.44 -15.27 -0.82
N ILE A 51 -8.03 -16.26 -1.61
CA ILE A 51 -8.68 -16.63 -2.86
C ILE A 51 -8.45 -18.10 -3.15
N THR A 52 -9.33 -18.67 -3.97
CA THR A 52 -9.13 -19.97 -4.61
C THR A 52 -8.92 -19.76 -6.11
N TRP A 53 -7.80 -20.24 -6.62
CA TRP A 53 -7.41 -20.14 -8.03
C TRP A 53 -7.52 -21.49 -8.74
N CYS A 54 -7.72 -21.44 -10.05
CA CYS A 54 -7.73 -22.60 -10.92
C CYS A 54 -6.29 -23.06 -11.23
N PRO A 55 -5.92 -24.33 -10.92
CA PRO A 55 -4.63 -24.91 -11.23
C PRO A 55 -4.58 -25.49 -12.65
N ASN A 56 -4.85 -24.66 -13.67
CA ASN A 56 -4.80 -25.07 -15.08
C ASN A 56 -4.09 -23.98 -15.90
N SER A 57 -3.05 -24.35 -16.64
CA SER A 57 -2.22 -23.41 -17.39
C SER A 57 -2.96 -22.71 -18.53
N SER A 58 -4.08 -23.26 -19.00
CA SER A 58 -4.93 -22.63 -20.02
C SER A 58 -5.90 -21.60 -19.43
N LYS A 59 -6.15 -21.64 -18.12
CA LYS A 59 -7.10 -20.77 -17.43
C LYS A 59 -6.36 -19.62 -16.75
N THR A 60 -6.96 -18.45 -16.80
CA THR A 60 -6.41 -17.26 -16.15
C THR A 60 -7.05 -17.05 -14.80
N ASN A 61 -6.21 -16.69 -13.84
CA ASN A 61 -6.58 -16.13 -12.55
C ASN A 61 -6.22 -14.65 -12.55
N ARG A 62 -6.81 -13.86 -11.64
CA ARG A 62 -6.57 -12.42 -11.58
C ARG A 62 -5.78 -12.03 -10.34
N ALA A 63 -4.81 -11.16 -10.52
CA ALA A 63 -4.12 -10.45 -9.45
C ALA A 63 -4.12 -8.94 -9.73
N THR A 64 -3.99 -8.15 -8.66
CA THR A 64 -3.92 -6.69 -8.71
C THR A 64 -2.66 -6.25 -7.99
N TRP A 65 -1.83 -5.48 -8.69
CA TRP A 65 -0.62 -4.87 -8.16
C TRP A 65 -0.79 -3.35 -8.15
N LYS A 66 -0.29 -2.68 -7.13
CA LYS A 66 -0.34 -1.21 -7.05
C LYS A 66 1.05 -0.67 -6.79
N ILE A 67 1.48 0.26 -7.65
CA ILE A 67 2.60 1.15 -7.34
C ILE A 67 1.98 2.37 -6.66
N VAL A 68 2.33 2.59 -5.41
CA VAL A 68 1.80 3.71 -4.62
C VAL A 68 2.66 4.95 -4.81
N VAL A 69 3.98 4.79 -4.90
CA VAL A 69 4.95 5.89 -5.05
C VAL A 69 6.16 5.38 -5.81
N GLY A 70 6.71 6.21 -6.73
CA GLY A 70 8.06 6.27 -7.31
C GLY A 70 8.86 5.02 -7.73
N ASP A 71 8.77 3.93 -6.98
CA ASP A 71 9.63 2.76 -7.03
C ASP A 71 8.73 1.51 -6.96
N GLY A 72 8.90 0.59 -7.91
CA GLY A 72 7.87 -0.40 -8.23
C GLY A 72 7.73 -0.72 -9.71
N ALA A 73 8.39 0.08 -10.55
CA ALA A 73 8.37 -0.09 -11.99
C ALA A 73 9.11 -1.36 -12.43
N GLY A 74 8.57 -2.01 -13.46
CA GLY A 74 9.09 -3.22 -14.08
C GLY A 74 8.15 -4.40 -13.96
N ALA A 75 8.51 -5.49 -14.64
CA ALA A 75 7.71 -6.70 -14.71
C ALA A 75 7.44 -7.26 -13.31
N VAL A 76 6.19 -7.68 -13.09
CA VAL A 76 5.76 -8.34 -11.84
C VAL A 76 5.74 -9.84 -12.06
N THR A 77 6.65 -10.52 -11.36
CA THR A 77 6.80 -11.96 -11.39
C THR A 77 6.05 -12.59 -10.23
N PHE A 78 5.45 -13.76 -10.47
CA PHE A 78 4.73 -14.52 -9.45
C PHE A 78 5.35 -15.90 -9.26
N LYS A 79 5.52 -16.29 -8.00
CA LYS A 79 5.98 -17.63 -7.60
C LYS A 79 5.07 -18.20 -6.51
N LEU A 80 5.03 -19.53 -6.41
CA LEU A 80 4.33 -20.26 -5.36
C LEU A 80 5.30 -21.09 -4.53
N ALA A 81 5.13 -20.98 -3.21
CA ALA A 81 5.55 -21.98 -2.25
C ALA A 81 4.36 -22.90 -1.96
N THR A 82 4.35 -24.07 -2.60
CA THR A 82 3.21 -25.02 -2.51
C THR A 82 3.05 -25.60 -1.11
N ASN A 83 4.14 -25.73 -0.36
CA ASN A 83 4.18 -26.11 1.06
C ASN A 83 3.69 -25.00 2.01
N GLY A 84 3.39 -23.80 1.49
CA GLY A 84 3.04 -22.64 2.30
C GLY A 84 4.24 -22.00 3.02
N GLY A 85 5.48 -22.32 2.65
CA GLY A 85 6.66 -21.67 3.20
C GLY A 85 6.77 -20.18 2.84
N THR A 86 7.80 -19.52 3.37
CA THR A 86 8.09 -18.09 3.15
C THR A 86 9.58 -17.79 2.99
N THR A 87 10.42 -18.82 2.88
CA THR A 87 11.85 -18.69 2.61
C THR A 87 12.11 -18.76 1.11
N GLU A 88 13.26 -18.26 0.66
CA GLU A 88 13.59 -18.22 -0.78
C GLU A 88 13.53 -19.60 -1.44
N GLY A 89 14.00 -20.65 -0.75
CA GLY A 89 13.98 -22.03 -1.24
C GLY A 89 12.58 -22.65 -1.34
N ASP A 90 11.55 -22.04 -0.74
CA ASP A 90 10.18 -22.55 -0.81
C ASP A 90 9.50 -22.19 -2.15
N PHE A 91 9.88 -21.06 -2.75
CA PHE A 91 9.23 -20.49 -3.95
C PHE A 91 9.73 -21.13 -5.26
N THR A 92 9.44 -22.42 -5.42
CA THR A 92 9.95 -23.24 -6.52
C THR A 92 9.08 -23.22 -7.78
N THR A 93 7.79 -22.89 -7.66
CA THR A 93 6.86 -22.90 -8.79
C THR A 93 6.70 -21.51 -9.37
N THR A 94 7.16 -21.28 -10.59
CA THR A 94 6.99 -19.99 -11.29
C THR A 94 5.67 -19.96 -12.03
N LEU A 95 4.94 -18.85 -11.93
CA LEU A 95 3.68 -18.63 -12.62
C LEU A 95 3.89 -17.75 -13.85
N THR A 96 3.10 -17.96 -14.89
CA THR A 96 3.08 -17.04 -16.04
C THR A 96 2.15 -15.88 -15.72
N SER A 97 2.65 -14.65 -15.82
CA SER A 97 1.86 -13.44 -15.62
C SER A 97 1.87 -12.54 -16.86
N LYS A 98 0.82 -11.73 -17.03
CA LYS A 98 0.74 -10.65 -18.02
C LYS A 98 -0.11 -9.50 -17.48
N VAL A 99 0.34 -8.26 -17.65
CA VAL A 99 -0.49 -7.07 -17.40
C VAL A 99 -1.57 -6.95 -18.47
N LEU A 100 -2.82 -6.72 -18.06
CA LEU A 100 -3.97 -6.70 -18.95
C LEU A 100 -4.02 -5.46 -19.85
N SER A 101 -3.71 -4.29 -19.29
CA SER A 101 -3.78 -3.01 -20.00
C SER A 101 -2.38 -2.46 -20.28
N GLY A 102 -1.74 -2.95 -21.33
CA GLY A 102 -0.51 -2.36 -21.86
C GLY A 102 0.77 -3.05 -21.43
N SER A 103 1.79 -2.26 -21.11
CA SER A 103 3.12 -2.73 -20.71
C SER A 103 3.22 -2.96 -19.20
N ASP A 104 4.37 -3.49 -18.77
CA ASP A 104 4.71 -3.61 -17.35
C ASP A 104 4.48 -2.31 -16.57
N PRO A 105 4.23 -2.39 -15.24
CA PRO A 105 4.09 -1.22 -14.39
C PRO A 105 5.24 -0.23 -14.55
N LYS A 106 4.93 1.06 -14.73
CA LYS A 106 5.93 2.12 -14.99
C LYS A 106 5.81 3.32 -14.07
N GLU A 107 4.61 3.58 -13.59
CA GLU A 107 4.28 4.75 -12.78
C GLU A 107 3.31 4.39 -11.65
N VAL A 108 3.07 5.33 -10.75
CA VAL A 108 2.05 5.19 -9.71
C VAL A 108 0.70 4.85 -10.33
N GLY A 109 0.07 3.79 -9.84
CA GLY A 109 -1.16 3.30 -10.43
C GLY A 109 -1.51 1.87 -10.01
N THR A 110 -2.66 1.41 -10.49
CA THR A 110 -3.16 0.06 -10.26
C THR A 110 -3.10 -0.75 -11.55
N TYR A 111 -2.51 -1.93 -11.47
CA TYR A 111 -2.22 -2.80 -12.59
C TYR A 111 -2.89 -4.15 -12.36
N TYR A 112 -3.74 -4.54 -13.31
CA TYR A 112 -4.42 -5.82 -13.29
C TYR A 112 -3.65 -6.84 -14.11
N MET A 113 -3.53 -8.05 -13.57
CA MET A 113 -2.69 -9.10 -14.11
C MET A 113 -3.46 -10.39 -14.28
N ASP A 114 -3.26 -10.98 -15.45
CA ASP A 114 -3.59 -12.36 -15.74
C ASP A 114 -2.46 -13.24 -15.20
N VAL A 115 -2.79 -14.22 -14.36
CA VAL A 115 -1.85 -15.17 -13.76
C VAL A 115 -2.29 -16.60 -14.05
N ARG A 116 -1.39 -17.41 -14.60
CA ARG A 116 -1.64 -18.81 -14.94
C ARG A 116 -0.84 -19.73 -14.04
N VAL A 117 -1.54 -20.69 -13.44
CA VAL A 117 -0.95 -21.73 -12.60
C VAL A 117 -0.67 -22.97 -13.42
N PRO A 118 0.54 -23.57 -13.37
CA PRO A 118 0.82 -24.80 -14.09
C PRO A 118 -0.18 -25.92 -13.75
N THR A 119 -0.66 -26.62 -14.78
CA THR A 119 -1.64 -27.70 -14.62
C THR A 119 -1.12 -28.77 -13.65
N GLY A 120 -1.95 -29.17 -12.69
CA GLY A 120 -1.60 -30.19 -11.70
C GLY A 120 -0.81 -29.67 -10.50
N THR A 121 -0.60 -28.34 -10.39
CA THR A 121 -0.04 -27.75 -9.17
C THR A 121 -1.04 -27.84 -8.03
N THR A 122 -0.58 -28.29 -6.85
CA THR A 122 -1.43 -28.49 -5.67
C THR A 122 -0.80 -27.82 -4.46
N CYS A 123 -1.62 -27.22 -3.59
CA CYS A 123 -1.17 -26.71 -2.31
C CYS A 123 -1.04 -27.83 -1.28
N THR A 124 0.14 -27.97 -0.69
CA THR A 124 0.50 -29.00 0.30
C THR A 124 0.74 -28.43 1.70
N GLY A 125 0.71 -27.11 1.86
CA GLY A 125 0.77 -26.46 3.17
C GLY A 125 -0.45 -26.79 4.04
N THR A 126 -0.37 -26.38 5.31
CA THR A 126 -1.46 -26.57 6.29
C THR A 126 -2.81 -26.10 5.71
N ASN A 127 -3.84 -26.93 5.85
CA ASN A 127 -5.20 -26.71 5.30
C ASN A 127 -5.28 -26.59 3.77
N GLY A 128 -4.28 -27.09 3.04
CA GLY A 128 -4.21 -27.03 1.58
C GLY A 128 -3.95 -25.61 1.07
N ILE A 129 -3.14 -24.82 1.80
CA ILE A 129 -2.86 -23.42 1.48
C ILE A 129 -1.42 -23.29 0.96
N CYS A 130 -1.26 -22.57 -0.16
CA CYS A 130 0.03 -22.14 -0.69
C CYS A 130 0.33 -20.70 -0.25
N THR A 131 1.61 -20.32 -0.29
CA THR A 131 2.00 -18.91 -0.28
C THR A 131 2.28 -18.46 -1.72
N LEU A 132 1.51 -17.50 -2.22
CA LEU A 132 1.79 -16.77 -3.44
C LEU A 132 2.75 -15.62 -3.11
N GLN A 133 3.83 -15.49 -3.85
CA GLN A 133 4.71 -14.33 -3.85
C GLN A 133 4.54 -13.56 -5.16
N ALA A 134 4.39 -12.25 -5.06
CA ALA A 134 4.50 -11.30 -6.16
C ALA A 134 5.72 -10.42 -5.92
N TYR A 135 6.54 -10.23 -6.93
CA TYR A 135 7.73 -9.39 -6.81
C TYR A 135 8.13 -8.70 -8.10
N THR A 136 8.87 -7.61 -7.97
CA THR A 136 9.47 -6.88 -9.09
C THR A 136 10.98 -7.11 -9.09
N GLU A 137 11.55 -7.64 -10.17
CA GLU A 137 13.00 -7.93 -10.22
C GLU A 137 13.84 -6.65 -10.26
N SER A 138 13.38 -5.64 -11.02
CA SER A 138 14.05 -4.35 -11.17
C SER A 138 14.07 -3.53 -9.89
N SER A 139 12.93 -3.43 -9.20
CA SER A 139 12.77 -2.60 -8.01
C SER A 139 12.90 -3.36 -6.69
N GLY A 140 12.90 -4.69 -6.72
CA GLY A 140 13.10 -5.54 -5.55
C GLY A 140 11.93 -5.53 -4.57
N TRP A 141 10.73 -5.13 -4.97
CA TRP A 141 9.56 -5.16 -4.09
C TRP A 141 9.00 -6.56 -3.98
N TYR A 142 8.69 -6.98 -2.76
CA TYR A 142 8.08 -8.27 -2.47
C TYR A 142 6.76 -8.10 -1.71
N SER A 143 5.77 -8.92 -2.08
CA SER A 143 4.54 -9.11 -1.35
C SER A 143 4.08 -10.57 -1.42
N CYS A 144 3.43 -11.08 -0.37
CA CYS A 144 2.90 -12.43 -0.35
C CYS A 144 1.44 -12.45 0.08
N SER A 145 0.70 -13.46 -0.39
CA SER A 145 -0.66 -13.78 0.04
C SER A 145 -0.85 -15.29 0.21
N ALA A 146 -1.78 -15.68 1.07
CA ALA A 146 -2.23 -17.06 1.17
C ALA A 146 -3.29 -17.35 0.11
N ILE A 147 -3.13 -18.43 -0.66
CA ILE A 147 -4.11 -18.84 -1.68
C ILE A 147 -4.42 -20.33 -1.58
N LYS A 148 -5.53 -20.74 -2.17
CA LYS A 148 -5.88 -22.13 -2.44
C LYS A 148 -5.87 -22.40 -3.94
N LEU A 149 -5.62 -23.65 -4.30
CA LEU A 149 -5.75 -24.13 -5.67
C LEU A 149 -6.80 -25.23 -5.70
N ASP A 150 -7.83 -25.05 -6.54
CA ASP A 150 -8.95 -25.99 -6.64
C ASP A 150 -9.50 -25.99 -8.08
N SER A 151 -9.74 -27.18 -8.64
CA SER A 151 -10.29 -27.32 -9.99
C SER A 151 -11.71 -26.78 -10.12
N SER A 152 -12.48 -26.72 -9.03
CA SER A 152 -13.81 -26.09 -9.01
C SER A 152 -13.78 -24.59 -9.29
N ALA A 153 -12.62 -23.94 -9.19
CA ALA A 153 -12.45 -22.55 -9.59
C ALA A 153 -12.24 -22.37 -11.11
N CYS A 154 -11.98 -23.45 -11.87
CA CYS A 154 -11.63 -23.36 -13.31
C CYS A 154 -12.80 -23.01 -14.24
N ASP A 155 -14.03 -23.22 -13.77
CA ASP A 155 -15.24 -22.91 -14.52
C ASP A 155 -15.83 -21.55 -14.13
N LYS A 156 -15.22 -20.87 -13.16
CA LYS A 156 -15.58 -19.50 -12.80
C LYS A 156 -14.85 -18.53 -13.72
N ALA A 157 -15.53 -17.46 -14.14
CA ALA A 157 -14.83 -16.35 -14.78
C ALA A 157 -13.76 -15.83 -13.82
N ALA A 158 -12.61 -15.42 -14.35
CA ALA A 158 -11.62 -14.71 -13.55
C ALA A 158 -12.26 -13.40 -13.09
N GLU A 159 -12.80 -13.37 -11.88
CA GLU A 159 -13.38 -12.16 -11.33
C GLU A 159 -12.28 -11.10 -11.25
N GLU A 160 -12.61 -9.89 -11.70
CA GLU A 160 -11.89 -8.72 -11.25
C GLU A 160 -12.07 -8.64 -9.75
N THR A 161 -11.12 -9.23 -9.01
CA THR A 161 -10.91 -8.91 -7.61
C THR A 161 -10.27 -7.53 -7.57
N ALA A 162 -11.09 -6.52 -7.91
CA ALA A 162 -11.03 -5.27 -7.15
C ALA A 162 -11.13 -5.66 -5.68
N LEU A 163 -10.41 -4.96 -4.80
CA LEU A 163 -10.64 -5.11 -3.37
C LEU A 163 -12.15 -5.04 -3.14
N VAL A 164 -12.80 -6.16 -2.85
CA VAL A 164 -14.17 -6.14 -2.37
C VAL A 164 -14.03 -5.64 -0.96
N GLU A 165 -13.96 -4.33 -0.85
CA GLU A 165 -14.02 -3.64 0.42
C GLU A 165 -15.44 -3.83 0.93
N TYR A 166 -15.56 -4.50 2.07
CA TYR A 166 -16.86 -4.71 2.69
C TYR A 166 -17.01 -3.71 3.83
N ASN A 167 -18.24 -3.20 3.93
CA ASN A 167 -18.66 -2.33 5.01
C ASN A 167 -18.62 -3.13 6.32
N VAL A 168 -17.69 -2.79 7.20
CA VAL A 168 -17.58 -3.37 8.55
C VAL A 168 -17.97 -2.31 9.56
N GLN A 169 -18.99 -2.61 10.35
CA GLN A 169 -19.26 -1.85 11.57
C GLN A 169 -18.14 -2.12 12.57
N VAL A 170 -17.33 -1.10 12.85
CA VAL A 170 -16.28 -1.13 13.86
C VAL A 170 -16.94 -1.14 15.24
N LYS A 171 -16.62 -2.15 16.04
CA LYS A 171 -17.00 -2.26 17.44
C LYS A 171 -15.79 -1.92 18.34
N ASP A 172 -15.96 -1.98 19.64
CA ASP A 172 -14.97 -1.59 20.66
C ASP A 172 -13.68 -2.46 20.72
N ASN A 173 -13.43 -3.29 19.71
CA ASN A 173 -12.27 -4.17 19.60
C ASN A 173 -11.11 -3.57 18.78
N VAL A 174 -11.30 -2.41 18.14
CA VAL A 174 -10.22 -1.59 17.58
C VAL A 174 -9.67 -0.70 18.70
N LYS A 175 -8.35 -0.74 18.91
CA LYS A 175 -7.68 -0.05 20.03
C LYS A 175 -6.72 1.04 19.58
N PHE A 176 -6.04 0.82 18.45
CA PHE A 176 -5.10 1.81 17.93
C PHE A 176 -5.85 2.86 17.11
N CYS A 177 -6.59 2.46 16.09
CA CYS A 177 -7.45 3.37 15.34
C CYS A 177 -8.81 3.59 16.02
N ASP A 178 -8.83 3.88 17.32
CA ASP A 178 -10.06 4.02 18.12
C ASP A 178 -11.03 5.09 17.58
N GLN A 179 -10.49 6.09 16.86
CA GLN A 179 -11.26 7.11 16.18
C GLN A 179 -12.27 6.56 15.16
N VAL A 180 -12.13 5.32 14.67
CA VAL A 180 -13.11 4.69 13.77
C VAL A 180 -14.15 3.83 14.50
N VAL A 181 -14.07 3.71 15.83
CA VAL A 181 -15.07 2.97 16.63
C VAL A 181 -16.46 3.56 16.44
N ASN A 182 -17.47 2.68 16.35
CA ASN A 182 -18.85 3.00 16.04
C ASN A 182 -19.11 3.54 14.61
N LYS A 183 -18.12 3.44 13.71
CA LYS A 183 -18.27 3.78 12.29
C LYS A 183 -18.31 2.53 11.42
N VAL A 184 -18.74 2.71 10.17
CA VAL A 184 -18.64 1.71 9.11
C VAL A 184 -17.41 2.04 8.27
N VAL A 185 -16.48 1.10 8.17
CA VAL A 185 -15.23 1.25 7.42
C VAL A 185 -15.16 0.24 6.29
N LEU A 186 -14.34 0.54 5.29
CA LEU A 186 -14.01 -0.33 4.18
C LEU A 186 -12.78 -1.16 4.57
N LEU A 187 -12.92 -2.49 4.60
CA LEU A 187 -11.81 -3.41 4.83
C LEU A 187 -11.59 -4.35 3.64
N PRO A 188 -10.34 -4.69 3.30
CA PRO A 188 -10.04 -5.72 2.31
C PRO A 188 -10.69 -7.06 2.68
N ALA A 189 -11.34 -7.71 1.70
CA ALA A 189 -11.88 -9.07 1.81
C ALA A 189 -10.97 -10.02 2.62
N GLY A 190 -11.55 -10.76 3.56
CA GLY A 190 -10.85 -11.79 4.36
C GLY A 190 -10.05 -11.26 5.56
N THR A 191 -10.17 -9.97 5.86
CA THR A 191 -9.40 -9.31 6.92
C THR A 191 -10.16 -9.28 8.25
N GLN A 192 -9.53 -9.75 9.34
CA GLN A 192 -10.09 -9.52 10.67
C GLN A 192 -9.74 -8.12 11.16
N LEU A 193 -10.76 -7.38 11.60
CA LEU A 193 -10.66 -5.99 12.05
C LEU A 193 -9.53 -5.77 13.07
N GLY A 194 -9.48 -6.60 14.12
CA GLY A 194 -8.45 -6.49 15.16
C GLY A 194 -7.02 -6.80 14.67
N GLU A 195 -6.87 -7.75 13.75
CA GLU A 195 -5.55 -8.04 13.14
C GLU A 195 -5.09 -6.89 12.23
N TYR A 196 -6.04 -6.24 11.55
CA TYR A 196 -5.75 -5.09 10.71
C TYR A 196 -5.38 -3.85 11.52
N ASP A 197 -6.06 -3.62 12.65
CA ASP A 197 -5.70 -2.57 13.62
C ASP A 197 -4.29 -2.80 14.19
N GLN A 198 -3.98 -4.03 14.62
CA GLN A 198 -2.64 -4.39 15.08
C GLN A 198 -1.56 -4.22 14.00
N ARG A 199 -1.87 -4.55 12.75
CA ARG A 199 -0.94 -4.29 11.63
C ARG A 199 -0.71 -2.79 11.45
N THR A 200 -1.77 -2.00 11.48
CA THR A 200 -1.72 -0.54 11.36
C THR A 200 -0.87 0.05 12.50
N GLN A 201 -1.06 -0.41 13.73
CA GLN A 201 -0.21 -0.05 14.88
C GLN A 201 1.26 -0.46 14.66
N GLY A 202 1.51 -1.64 14.10
CA GLY A 202 2.85 -2.09 13.76
C GLY A 202 3.56 -1.17 12.75
N VAL A 203 2.81 -0.70 11.75
CA VAL A 203 3.29 0.28 10.75
C VAL A 203 3.60 1.61 11.42
N PHE A 204 2.72 2.10 12.28
CA PHE A 204 2.94 3.32 13.05
C PHE A 204 4.26 3.23 13.83
N LYS A 205 4.42 2.18 14.63
CA LYS A 205 5.60 1.98 15.48
C LYS A 205 6.88 1.88 14.67
N ASN A 206 6.87 1.14 13.55
CA ASN A 206 8.04 0.97 12.71
C ASN A 206 8.46 2.29 12.03
N ASN A 207 7.49 3.07 11.54
CA ASN A 207 7.78 4.33 10.86
C ASN A 207 8.23 5.42 11.84
N MET A 208 7.58 5.55 13.02
CA MET A 208 8.03 6.48 14.06
C MET A 208 9.43 6.16 14.60
N ALA A 209 9.84 4.89 14.58
CA ALA A 209 11.19 4.48 14.98
C ALA A 209 12.23 4.61 13.86
N ASN A 210 11.80 4.93 12.63
CA ASN A 210 12.68 5.02 11.47
C ASN A 210 12.91 6.49 11.07
N PRO A 211 14.07 7.08 11.40
CA PRO A 211 14.38 8.47 11.07
C PRO A 211 14.51 8.74 9.57
N LEU A 212 14.56 7.70 8.73
CA LEU A 212 14.51 7.84 7.27
C LEU A 212 13.08 8.03 6.75
N VAL A 213 12.06 7.76 7.57
CA VAL A 213 10.64 7.95 7.22
C VAL A 213 10.09 9.16 7.97
N ILE A 214 10.28 9.20 9.29
CA ILE A 214 9.83 10.29 10.17
C ILE A 214 11.07 10.88 10.84
N GLY A 215 11.48 12.08 10.40
CA GLY A 215 12.66 12.76 10.94
C GLY A 215 12.46 13.23 12.40
N GLN A 216 11.22 13.55 12.79
CA GLN A 216 10.88 14.07 14.11
C GLN A 216 9.89 13.15 14.85
N ASN A 217 10.40 12.31 15.74
CA ASN A 217 9.58 11.46 16.62
C ASN A 217 9.14 12.19 17.90
N SER A 218 8.28 13.20 17.74
CA SER A 218 7.64 13.92 18.85
C SER A 218 6.24 13.38 19.14
N SER A 219 5.70 13.63 20.33
CA SER A 219 4.30 13.29 20.64
C SER A 219 3.32 14.00 19.71
N GLN A 220 3.62 15.22 19.28
CA GLN A 220 2.79 15.95 18.33
C GLN A 220 2.80 15.28 16.95
N CYS A 221 3.99 14.88 16.47
CA CYS A 221 4.11 14.09 15.25
C CYS A 221 3.32 12.77 15.34
N GLY A 222 3.49 12.03 16.44
CA GLY A 222 2.78 10.77 16.67
C GLY A 222 1.26 10.93 16.57
N ASN A 223 0.71 11.97 17.23
CA ASN A 223 -0.72 12.24 17.19
C ASN A 223 -1.26 12.60 15.79
N LEU A 224 -0.45 13.26 14.96
CA LEU A 224 -0.82 13.62 13.59
C LEU A 224 -0.71 12.40 12.67
N TYR A 225 0.39 11.65 12.77
CA TYR A 225 0.65 10.48 11.96
C TYR A 225 -0.37 9.37 12.21
N GLU A 226 -0.71 9.11 13.47
CA GLU A 226 -1.73 8.13 13.84
C GLU A 226 -3.06 8.41 13.13
N LYS A 227 -3.51 9.66 13.13
CA LYS A 227 -4.76 10.05 12.46
C LYS A 227 -4.72 9.79 10.97
N VAL A 228 -3.67 10.25 10.29
CA VAL A 228 -3.48 10.08 8.84
C VAL A 228 -3.41 8.58 8.50
N LEU A 229 -2.60 7.81 9.22
CA LEU A 229 -2.43 6.40 8.96
C LEU A 229 -3.73 5.61 9.17
N CYS A 230 -4.48 5.92 10.23
CA CYS A 230 -5.74 5.27 10.50
C CYS A 230 -6.82 5.63 9.48
N ASP A 231 -6.86 6.87 8.97
CA ASP A 231 -7.82 7.28 7.93
C ASP A 231 -7.54 6.60 6.58
N VAL A 232 -6.25 6.42 6.23
CA VAL A 232 -5.83 5.65 5.04
C VAL A 232 -6.10 4.16 5.21
N SER A 233 -5.90 3.62 6.42
CA SER A 233 -6.07 2.19 6.68
C SER A 233 -7.54 1.80 6.81
N PHE A 234 -8.35 2.67 7.41
CA PHE A 234 -9.78 2.44 7.69
C PHE A 234 -10.65 3.55 7.08
N PRO A 235 -10.67 3.70 5.74
CA PRO A 235 -11.51 4.69 5.10
C PRO A 235 -12.98 4.40 5.41
N LEU A 236 -13.78 5.43 5.65
CA LEU A 236 -15.19 5.24 5.95
C LEU A 236 -15.93 4.71 4.72
N ALA A 237 -16.88 3.79 4.96
CA ALA A 237 -17.83 3.42 3.95
C ALA A 237 -18.72 4.62 3.58
N PRO A 238 -19.10 4.77 2.29
CA PRO A 238 -20.07 5.78 1.88
C PRO A 238 -21.34 5.70 2.73
N GLY A 239 -21.70 6.82 3.37
CA GLY A 239 -22.91 6.92 4.18
C GLY A 239 -22.79 6.45 5.63
N SER A 240 -21.61 6.05 6.13
CA SER A 240 -21.40 5.64 7.53
C SER A 240 -22.02 6.64 8.52
N ASP A 241 -21.69 7.92 8.38
CA ASP A 241 -22.02 8.95 9.38
C ASP A 241 -22.53 10.26 8.73
N GLY A 242 -22.87 10.27 7.44
CA GLY A 242 -23.06 11.52 6.67
C GLY A 242 -21.80 12.40 6.58
N LYS A 243 -20.64 11.84 6.94
CA LYS A 243 -19.33 12.49 6.89
C LYS A 243 -18.57 12.09 5.61
N PRO A 244 -17.61 12.90 5.15
CA PRO A 244 -16.70 12.53 4.07
C PRO A 244 -15.98 11.21 4.39
N ILE A 245 -15.62 10.47 3.33
CA ILE A 245 -14.93 9.17 3.39
C ILE A 245 -13.65 9.26 4.25
N TYR A 246 -12.96 10.40 4.13
CA TYR A 246 -11.77 10.74 4.90
C TYR A 246 -12.11 11.75 6.00
N GLN A 247 -11.66 11.48 7.22
CA GLN A 247 -11.89 12.34 8.39
C GLN A 247 -10.76 13.31 8.66
N VAL A 248 -9.58 13.05 8.10
CA VAL A 248 -8.44 13.96 8.17
C VAL A 248 -8.65 15.10 7.18
N THR A 249 -8.32 16.32 7.59
CA THR A 249 -8.32 17.48 6.68
C THR A 249 -7.02 17.57 5.90
N GLN A 250 -7.04 18.24 4.75
CA GLN A 250 -5.81 18.51 4.00
C GLN A 250 -4.74 19.16 4.90
N LYS A 251 -5.14 20.15 5.70
CA LYS A 251 -4.23 20.82 6.64
C LYS A 251 -3.63 19.85 7.67
N GLN A 252 -4.40 18.92 8.23
CA GLN A 252 -3.87 17.95 9.18
C GLN A 252 -2.84 17.01 8.54
N CYS A 253 -3.05 16.64 7.27
CA CYS A 253 -2.08 15.87 6.51
C CYS A 253 -0.81 16.69 6.21
N GLU A 254 -0.95 17.96 5.85
CA GLU A 254 0.19 18.86 5.62
C GLU A 254 0.97 19.11 6.92
N ASP A 255 0.27 19.38 8.02
CA ASP A 255 0.85 19.54 9.35
C ASP A 255 1.57 18.24 9.78
N PHE A 256 1.05 17.06 9.43
CA PHE A 256 1.75 15.78 9.63
C PHE A 256 3.08 15.78 8.89
N ILE A 257 3.08 16.06 7.58
CA ILE A 257 4.30 16.07 6.76
C ILE A 257 5.35 17.02 7.34
N GLU A 258 4.93 18.23 7.72
CA GLU A 258 5.82 19.26 8.24
C GLU A 258 6.33 18.93 9.65
N VAL A 259 5.43 18.65 10.60
CA VAL A 259 5.79 18.45 12.03
C VAL A 259 6.60 17.17 12.24
N CYS A 260 6.30 16.12 11.46
CA CYS A 260 7.04 14.87 11.53
C CYS A 260 8.35 14.90 10.74
N ASP A 261 8.62 15.95 9.97
CA ASP A 261 9.72 16.01 9.01
C ASP A 261 9.71 14.72 8.16
N VAL A 262 8.62 14.50 7.43
CA VAL A 262 8.44 13.26 6.66
C VAL A 262 9.42 13.25 5.50
N VAL A 263 10.53 12.55 5.69
CA VAL A 263 11.70 12.57 4.81
C VAL A 263 11.53 11.64 3.61
N SER A 264 10.75 10.57 3.77
CA SER A 264 10.38 9.66 2.70
C SER A 264 8.91 9.33 2.78
N HIS A 265 8.34 8.89 1.66
CA HIS A 265 6.94 8.43 1.59
C HIS A 265 5.87 9.51 1.73
N VAL A 266 6.22 10.80 1.63
CA VAL A 266 5.22 11.90 1.63
C VAL A 266 4.06 11.60 0.66
N GLU A 267 4.38 11.06 -0.50
CA GLU A 267 3.41 10.71 -1.55
C GLU A 267 2.45 9.55 -1.16
N LEU A 268 2.76 8.76 -0.11
CA LEU A 268 1.80 7.81 0.48
C LEU A 268 0.65 8.51 1.20
N TYR A 269 0.84 9.78 1.54
CA TYR A 269 -0.12 10.61 2.25
C TYR A 269 -0.48 11.81 1.36
N PRO A 270 -1.12 11.59 0.19
CA PRO A 270 -1.39 12.67 -0.74
C PRO A 270 -2.43 13.61 -0.15
N CYS A 271 -2.00 14.73 0.42
CA CYS A 271 -2.91 15.58 1.19
C CYS A 271 -4.06 16.17 0.36
N SER A 272 -3.91 16.20 -0.96
CA SER A 272 -4.93 16.65 -1.91
C SER A 272 -6.17 15.74 -2.02
N ILE A 273 -6.15 14.52 -1.46
CA ILE A 273 -7.33 13.66 -1.41
C ILE A 273 -8.30 14.07 -0.29
N TYR A 274 -7.82 14.83 0.68
CA TYR A 274 -8.60 15.29 1.82
C TYR A 274 -9.31 16.59 1.47
N GLY A 275 -10.55 16.74 1.94
CA GLY A 275 -11.22 18.02 1.83
C GLY A 275 -10.53 19.08 2.70
N ASP A 276 -10.57 20.33 2.25
CA ASP A 276 -9.93 21.51 2.85
C ASP A 276 -10.44 21.83 4.28
N GLY A 277 -11.36 21.02 4.83
CA GLY A 277 -12.02 21.25 6.12
C GLY A 277 -12.98 22.44 6.14
N ASN A 278 -12.90 23.32 5.13
CA ASN A 278 -13.73 24.50 4.96
C ASN A 278 -14.45 24.43 3.61
N GLY A 279 -15.76 24.22 3.64
CA GLY A 279 -16.60 24.48 2.48
C GLY A 279 -16.63 25.98 2.19
N SER A 280 -15.66 26.47 1.42
CA SER A 280 -15.74 27.75 0.70
C SER A 280 -14.51 27.92 -0.20
N ASN A 281 -14.75 27.93 -1.52
CA ASN A 281 -13.83 28.35 -2.57
C ASN A 281 -12.97 29.54 -2.11
N LEU A 282 -11.63 29.45 -2.14
CA LEU A 282 -10.77 30.58 -2.51
C LEU A 282 -9.26 30.18 -2.59
N ILE A 283 -8.77 30.16 -3.83
CA ILE A 283 -7.58 30.90 -4.29
C ILE A 283 -6.16 30.32 -4.04
N ILE A 284 -5.68 29.67 -5.10
CA ILE A 284 -4.27 29.43 -5.46
C ILE A 284 -3.63 30.76 -5.91
N ILE A 285 -3.21 31.65 -4.98
CA ILE A 285 -2.47 32.89 -5.34
C ILE A 285 -1.21 33.21 -4.47
N PRO A 286 -0.94 32.67 -3.26
CA PRO A 286 0.25 33.13 -2.50
C PRO A 286 1.60 32.74 -3.10
N THR A 287 1.73 31.55 -3.68
CA THR A 287 3.04 30.99 -4.09
C THR A 287 3.61 31.68 -5.34
N LEU A 288 2.74 32.11 -6.27
CA LEU A 288 3.15 32.84 -7.48
C LEU A 288 3.58 34.29 -7.16
N LEU A 289 2.98 34.93 -6.14
CA LEU A 289 3.35 36.27 -5.68
C LEU A 289 4.71 36.28 -4.98
N ILE A 290 5.00 35.26 -4.16
CA ILE A 290 6.29 35.15 -3.47
C ILE A 290 7.43 34.86 -4.47
N ILE A 291 7.20 34.00 -5.46
CA ILE A 291 8.19 33.71 -6.51
C ILE A 291 8.44 34.95 -7.38
N SER A 292 7.41 35.73 -7.71
CA SER A 292 7.58 36.95 -8.52
C SER A 292 8.26 38.09 -7.75
N ILE A 293 8.02 38.24 -6.45
CA ILE A 293 8.74 39.20 -5.59
C ILE A 293 10.22 38.80 -5.43
N LEU A 294 10.52 37.52 -5.19
CA LEU A 294 11.89 37.03 -5.13
C LEU A 294 12.63 37.18 -6.47
N SER A 295 11.93 36.96 -7.58
CA SER A 295 12.48 37.18 -8.93
C SER A 295 12.78 38.66 -9.19
N LEU A 296 11.92 39.57 -8.70
CA LEU A 296 12.15 41.01 -8.83
C LEU A 296 13.35 41.48 -8.00
N ILE A 297 13.48 40.98 -6.76
CA ILE A 297 14.59 41.33 -5.86
C ILE A 297 15.93 40.79 -6.39
N LEU A 298 15.93 39.71 -7.17
CA LEU A 298 17.14 39.16 -7.80
C LEU A 298 17.48 39.82 -9.14
N MET A 299 16.58 40.61 -9.72
CA MET A 299 16.84 41.37 -10.97
C MET A 299 17.33 42.81 -10.72
N PHE A 300 17.29 43.30 -9.47
CA PHE A 300 17.81 44.60 -9.04
C PHE A 300 18.93 44.42 -8.01
#